data_AF-A0A1Y2AD60-F1
#
_entry.id   AF-A0A1Y2AD60-F1
#
_cell.length_a   1.000
_cell.length_b   1.000
_cell.length_c   1.000
_cell.angle_alpha   90.00
_cell.angle_beta   90.00
_cell.angle_gamma   90.00
#
_symmetry.space_group_name_H-M   'P 1'
#
loop_
_entity.id
_entity.type
_entity.pdbx_description
1 polymer ?
#
loop_
_entity_poly.entity_id
_entity_poly.type
_entity_poly.pdbx_seq_one_letter_code
_entity_poly.pdbx_strand_id
1 'polypeptide(L)'
;MNLWRVYRMLQYIGIGIVICIIGFIVVYFIFEIKDILIENIKCKEASLLAKTWYTAGKCYTEKKEEEREELTLRVKEKEELILRVKDRIYIIEVYPDGRAYGKNVITEQTGIFPLCYLKNEAKKERMKDLKEKKKLINVLSNFFLLLSFIFLVFFILLDIMALIWIYNGYD
;
A
#
# COMPACT_ATOMS: atom_id res chain seq x y z
N MET A 1 -0.60 -42.89 -40.92
CA MET A 1 -0.94 -42.00 -39.78
C MET A 1 -2.28 -41.34 -40.07
N ASN A 2 -3.30 -41.55 -39.23
CA ASN A 2 -4.65 -41.05 -39.49
C ASN A 2 -4.68 -39.52 -39.37
N LEU A 3 -4.96 -38.83 -40.48
CA LEU A 3 -5.08 -37.36 -40.56
C LEU A 3 -6.00 -36.79 -39.45
N TRP A 4 -7.04 -37.54 -39.11
CA TRP A 4 -8.00 -37.20 -38.05
C TRP A 4 -7.42 -37.22 -36.62
N ARG A 5 -6.43 -38.08 -36.32
CA ARG A 5 -5.73 -38.08 -35.03
C ARG A 5 -4.85 -36.84 -34.86
N VAL A 6 -4.13 -36.48 -35.92
CA VAL A 6 -3.28 -35.27 -35.96
C VAL A 6 -4.13 -34.02 -35.76
N TYR A 7 -5.30 -33.95 -36.40
CA TYR A 7 -6.22 -32.83 -36.24
C TYR A 7 -6.75 -32.67 -34.81
N ARG A 8 -7.12 -33.76 -34.13
CA ARG A 8 -7.53 -33.69 -32.72
C ARG A 8 -6.41 -33.25 -31.79
N MET A 9 -5.17 -33.71 -32.03
CA MET A 9 -4.01 -33.25 -31.25
C MET A 9 -3.78 -31.74 -31.40
N LEU A 10 -3.84 -31.24 -32.64
CA LEU A 10 -3.73 -29.80 -32.92
C LEU A 10 -4.83 -28.99 -32.22
N GLN A 11 -6.06 -29.50 -32.18
CA GLN A 11 -7.15 -28.85 -31.44
C GLN A 11 -6.87 -28.78 -29.94
N TYR A 12 -6.38 -29.84 -29.31
CA TYR A 12 -6.05 -29.83 -27.88
C TYR A 12 -4.90 -28.86 -27.56
N ILE A 13 -3.87 -28.82 -28.40
CA ILE A 13 -2.78 -27.84 -28.26
C ILE A 13 -3.31 -26.41 -28.37
N GLY A 14 -4.17 -26.14 -29.37
CA GLY A 14 -4.81 -24.85 -29.54
C GLY A 14 -5.64 -24.43 -28.32
N ILE A 15 -6.44 -25.35 -27.77
CA ILE A 15 -7.21 -25.11 -26.54
C ILE A 15 -6.28 -24.84 -25.35
N GLY A 16 -5.20 -25.60 -25.20
CA GLY A 16 -4.21 -25.40 -24.13
C GLY A 16 -3.55 -24.02 -24.19
N ILE A 17 -3.17 -23.56 -25.38
CA ILE A 17 -2.61 -22.21 -25.58
C ILE A 17 -3.63 -21.13 -25.19
N VAL A 18 -4.89 -21.26 -25.61
CA VAL A 18 -5.94 -20.31 -25.25
C VAL A 18 -6.16 -20.26 -23.74
N ILE A 19 -6.18 -21.42 -23.05
CA ILE A 19 -6.29 -21.48 -21.59
C ILE A 19 -5.09 -20.79 -20.92
N CYS A 20 -3.87 -21.00 -21.42
CA CYS A 20 -2.68 -20.33 -20.91
C CYS A 20 -2.74 -18.81 -21.06
N ILE A 21 -3.20 -18.32 -22.23
CA ILE A 21 -3.38 -16.88 -22.49
C ILE A 21 -4.42 -16.29 -21.52
N ILE A 22 -5.55 -16.97 -21.34
CA ILE A 22 -6.60 -16.53 -20.38
C ILE A 22 -6.03 -16.50 -18.96
N GLY A 23 -5.29 -17.54 -18.54
CA GLY A 23 -4.63 -17.58 -17.23
C GLY A 23 -3.66 -16.43 -17.04
N PHE A 24 -2.87 -16.10 -18.06
CA PHE A 24 -1.95 -14.96 -18.02
C PHE A 24 -2.67 -13.62 -17.90
N ILE A 25 -3.75 -13.41 -18.66
CA ILE A 25 -4.59 -12.20 -18.57
C ILE A 25 -5.17 -12.05 -17.16
N VAL A 26 -5.67 -13.14 -16.56
CA VAL A 26 -6.21 -13.11 -15.19
C VAL A 26 -5.12 -12.73 -14.19
N VAL A 27 -3.92 -13.31 -14.29
CA VAL A 27 -2.78 -12.96 -13.43
C VAL A 27 -2.39 -11.50 -13.60
N TYR A 28 -2.29 -11.02 -14.84
CA TYR A 28 -1.99 -9.63 -15.14
C TYR A 28 -3.02 -8.68 -14.50
N PHE A 29 -4.31 -8.97 -14.63
CA PHE A 29 -5.37 -8.16 -14.04
C PHE A 29 -5.32 -8.15 -12.50
N ILE A 30 -4.96 -9.28 -11.87
CA ILE A 30 -4.74 -9.35 -10.42
C ILE A 30 -3.60 -8.41 -9.99
N PHE A 31 -2.52 -8.33 -10.77
CA PHE A 31 -1.42 -7.41 -10.52
C PHE A 31 -1.86 -5.95 -10.67
N GLU A 32 -2.62 -5.62 -11.71
CA GLU A 32 -3.11 -4.25 -11.92
C GLU A 32 -4.07 -3.81 -10.80
N ILE A 33 -4.98 -4.69 -10.37
CA ILE A 33 -5.84 -4.44 -9.20
C ILE A 33 -4.99 -4.21 -7.94
N LYS A 34 -3.94 -5.00 -7.73
CA LYS A 34 -3.05 -4.85 -6.56
C LYS A 34 -2.44 -3.46 -6.50
N ASP A 35 -1.93 -2.95 -7.63
CA ASP A 35 -1.28 -1.64 -7.68
C ASP A 35 -2.28 -0.51 -7.39
N ILE A 36 -3.47 -0.56 -8.00
CA ILE A 36 -4.58 0.38 -7.72
C ILE A 36 -4.97 0.34 -6.23
N LEU A 37 -5.04 -0.85 -5.64
CA LEU A 37 -5.43 -1.02 -4.24
C LEU A 37 -4.36 -0.45 -3.29
N ILE A 38 -3.08 -0.64 -3.60
CA ILE A 38 -1.96 -0.08 -2.83
C ILE A 38 -1.98 1.45 -2.89
N GLU A 39 -2.24 2.03 -4.06
CA GLU A 39 -2.32 3.48 -4.23
C GLU A 39 -3.49 4.08 -3.43
N ASN A 40 -4.67 3.46 -3.50
CA ASN A 40 -5.83 3.85 -2.70
C ASN A 40 -5.54 3.80 -1.19
N ILE A 41 -4.79 2.79 -0.72
CA ILE A 41 -4.38 2.71 0.68
C ILE A 41 -3.45 3.86 1.06
N LYS A 42 -2.48 4.21 0.22
CA LYS A 42 -1.58 5.37 0.45
C LYS A 42 -2.36 6.69 0.51
N CYS A 43 -3.30 6.90 -0.41
CA CYS A 43 -4.18 8.08 -0.42
C CYS A 43 -5.07 8.14 0.83
N LYS A 44 -5.56 6.98 1.31
CA LYS A 44 -6.35 6.90 2.54
C LYS A 44 -5.50 7.18 3.78
N GLU A 45 -4.25 6.73 3.82
CA GLU A 45 -3.28 7.09 4.87
C GLU A 45 -3.02 8.60 4.89
N ALA A 46 -2.77 9.22 3.73
CA ALA A 46 -2.55 10.66 3.60
C ALA A 46 -3.78 11.50 4.01
N SER A 47 -4.99 11.10 3.59
CA SER A 47 -6.22 11.81 3.95
C SER A 47 -6.61 11.63 5.42
N LEU A 48 -6.33 10.47 6.03
CA LEU A 48 -6.50 10.25 7.47
C LEU A 48 -5.58 11.16 8.28
N LEU A 49 -4.36 11.43 7.80
CA LEU A 49 -3.45 12.37 8.44
C LEU A 49 -3.99 13.80 8.43
N ALA A 50 -4.68 14.19 7.36
CA ALA A 50 -5.19 15.53 7.15
C ALA A 50 -6.53 15.84 7.84
N LYS A 51 -7.34 14.82 8.19
CA LYS A 51 -8.76 15.03 8.56
C LYS A 51 -9.12 14.84 10.04
N THR A 52 -8.16 14.52 10.92
CA THR A 52 -8.46 14.23 12.33
C THR A 52 -7.91 15.28 13.26
N TRP A 53 -8.70 15.63 14.28
CA TRP A 53 -8.25 16.39 15.43
C TRP A 53 -7.41 15.49 16.33
N TYR A 54 -6.33 16.03 16.87
CA TYR A 54 -5.37 15.29 17.66
C TYR A 54 -5.34 15.81 19.09
N THR A 55 -5.17 14.91 20.05
CA THR A 55 -5.08 15.26 21.46
C THR A 55 -3.62 15.38 21.86
N ALA A 56 -3.17 16.53 22.33
CA ALA A 56 -1.81 16.69 22.84
C ALA A 56 -1.58 15.78 24.07
N GLY A 57 -0.48 15.03 24.06
CA GLY A 57 -0.19 13.94 24.98
C GLY A 57 0.86 14.24 26.05
N LYS A 58 1.77 15.19 25.80
CA LYS A 58 2.80 15.66 26.75
C LYS A 58 2.86 17.19 26.73
N CYS A 59 2.85 17.83 27.90
CA CYS A 59 3.11 19.27 28.06
C CYS A 59 4.63 19.46 28.09
N TYR A 60 5.14 20.43 27.33
CA TYR A 60 6.39 21.08 27.64
C TYR A 60 6.15 22.59 27.54
N THR A 61 6.33 23.29 28.64
CA THR A 61 6.63 24.71 28.66
C THR A 61 8.14 24.79 28.74
N GLU A 62 8.80 25.19 27.67
CA GLU A 62 10.19 25.59 27.81
C GLU A 62 10.34 26.98 27.20
N LYS A 63 10.28 27.98 28.09
CA LYS A 63 10.97 29.24 27.85
C LYS A 63 12.44 28.98 28.09
N LYS A 64 13.27 29.21 27.07
CA LYS A 64 14.47 30.04 27.22
C LYS A 64 14.87 30.59 25.85
N GLU A 65 14.87 31.91 25.80
CA GLU A 65 15.34 32.79 24.76
C GLU A 65 16.86 32.94 24.96
N GLU A 66 17.67 32.58 23.97
CA GLU A 66 19.02 33.12 23.73
C GLU A 66 19.59 32.62 22.37
N GLU A 67 19.55 33.54 21.40
CA GLU A 67 20.45 33.79 20.27
C GLU A 67 21.29 32.67 19.62
N ARG A 68 21.00 32.39 18.34
CA ARG A 68 21.93 32.73 17.24
C ARG A 68 21.26 32.70 15.87
N GLU A 69 21.25 33.87 15.25
CA GLU A 69 21.00 34.10 13.81
C GLU A 69 21.97 33.28 12.95
N GLU A 70 21.51 32.73 11.83
CA GLU A 70 21.88 33.15 10.45
C GLU A 70 21.41 32.10 9.40
N LEU A 71 20.21 32.28 8.83
CA LEU A 71 19.92 32.18 7.38
C LEU A 71 18.43 32.49 7.15
N THR A 72 18.09 33.76 7.24
CA THR A 72 16.77 34.28 6.90
C THR A 72 16.70 34.54 5.41
N LEU A 73 15.78 33.87 4.72
CA LEU A 73 15.01 34.47 3.62
C LEU A 73 13.80 33.59 3.31
N ARG A 74 12.65 34.02 3.85
CA ARG A 74 11.28 33.48 3.76
C ARG A 74 10.88 32.47 4.84
N VAL A 75 10.44 32.95 6.00
CA VAL A 75 9.09 32.70 6.55
C VAL A 75 8.84 33.78 7.61
N LYS A 76 7.91 34.70 7.33
CA LYS A 76 7.34 35.57 8.37
C LYS A 76 6.54 34.70 9.35
N GLU A 77 6.90 34.78 10.63
CA GLU A 77 6.00 34.63 11.78
C GLU A 77 4.97 33.48 11.71
N LYS A 78 5.44 32.24 11.81
CA LYS A 78 4.60 31.17 12.38
C LYS A 78 5.14 30.86 13.76
N GLU A 79 4.62 31.56 14.76
CA GLU A 79 4.96 31.33 16.17
C GLU A 79 4.75 29.84 16.53
N GLU A 80 5.62 29.29 17.39
CA GLU A 80 5.46 27.92 17.88
C GLU A 80 4.17 27.81 18.72
N LEU A 81 3.34 26.80 18.43
CA LEU A 81 2.06 26.62 19.11
C LEU A 81 2.29 25.97 20.47
N ILE A 82 1.89 26.66 21.54
CA ILE A 82 1.95 26.12 22.91
C ILE A 82 0.81 25.11 23.10
N LEU A 83 1.17 23.87 23.47
CA LEU A 83 0.24 22.77 23.64
C LEU A 83 0.19 22.26 25.07
N ARG A 84 -1.02 22.11 25.61
CA ARG A 84 -1.25 21.48 26.91
C ARG A 84 -1.75 20.04 26.73
N VAL A 85 -1.45 19.17 27.69
CA VAL A 85 -1.97 17.79 27.71
C VAL A 85 -3.49 17.85 27.67
N LYS A 86 -4.08 17.08 26.75
CA LYS A 86 -5.51 17.04 26.41
C LYS A 86 -6.03 18.16 25.50
N ASP A 87 -5.19 19.09 25.04
CA ASP A 87 -5.62 20.06 24.02
C ASP A 87 -5.99 19.34 22.72
N ARG A 88 -7.07 19.80 22.08
CA ARG A 88 -7.50 19.31 20.77
C ARG A 88 -6.91 20.20 19.69
N ILE A 89 -6.23 19.60 18.71
CA ILE A 89 -5.52 20.33 17.67
C ILE A 89 -5.99 19.88 16.30
N TYR A 90 -6.30 20.83 15.44
CA TYR A 90 -6.51 20.60 14.02
C TYR A 90 -5.19 20.73 13.27
N ILE A 91 -4.74 19.68 12.58
CA ILE A 91 -3.59 19.80 11.69
C ILE A 91 -4.06 20.39 10.36
N ILE A 92 -3.42 21.46 9.94
CA ILE A 92 -3.67 22.12 8.65
C ILE A 92 -2.64 21.63 7.62
N GLU A 93 -1.38 21.54 8.01
CA GLU A 93 -0.28 21.15 7.12
C GLU A 93 0.76 20.33 7.89
N VAL A 94 1.37 19.34 7.24
CA VAL A 94 2.46 18.52 7.79
C VAL A 94 3.72 18.77 6.97
N TYR A 95 4.82 19.09 7.65
CA TYR A 95 6.13 19.30 7.05
C TYR A 95 6.96 18.01 7.06
N PRO A 96 7.90 17.84 6.09
CA PRO A 96 8.71 16.64 5.95
C PRO A 96 9.73 16.42 7.09
N ASP A 97 10.02 17.45 7.89
CA ASP A 97 10.90 17.42 9.05
C ASP A 97 10.22 16.85 10.32
N GLY A 98 8.95 16.45 10.23
CA GLY A 98 8.18 15.93 11.36
C GLY A 98 7.50 17.02 12.21
N ARG A 99 7.48 18.28 11.74
CA ARG A 99 6.66 19.36 12.30
C ARG A 99 5.30 19.44 11.59
N ALA A 100 4.32 20.05 12.24
CA ALA A 100 3.01 20.32 11.66
C ALA A 100 2.53 21.72 12.02
N TYR A 101 1.86 22.37 11.07
CA TYR A 101 1.12 23.61 11.31
C TYR A 101 -0.33 23.26 11.63
N GLY A 102 -0.89 23.85 12.69
CA GLY A 102 -2.27 23.57 13.08
C GLY A 102 -2.87 24.60 14.02
N LYS A 103 -4.13 24.37 14.39
CA LYS A 103 -4.94 25.22 15.25
C LYS A 103 -5.34 24.48 16.52
N ASN A 104 -5.04 25.03 17.69
CA ASN A 104 -5.61 24.56 18.94
C ASN A 104 -7.09 24.96 19.00
N VAL A 105 -7.99 24.01 19.20
CA VAL A 105 -9.44 24.24 19.22
C VAL A 105 -9.87 24.98 20.47
N ILE A 106 -9.12 24.83 21.57
CA ILE A 106 -9.48 25.42 22.87
C ILE A 106 -8.99 26.87 22.94
N THR A 107 -7.73 27.11 22.58
CA THR A 107 -7.14 28.46 22.64
C THR A 107 -7.32 29.26 21.36
N GLU A 108 -7.84 28.62 20.30
CA GLU A 108 -7.93 29.14 18.93
C GLU A 108 -6.61 29.59 18.29
N GLN A 109 -5.49 29.41 18.99
CA GLN A 109 -4.16 29.79 18.50
C GLN A 109 -3.72 28.84 17.38
N THR A 110 -3.02 29.41 16.40
CA THR A 110 -2.41 28.69 15.29
C THR A 110 -0.90 28.80 15.35
N GLY A 111 -0.21 27.73 15.01
CA GLY A 111 1.25 27.74 14.99
C GLY A 111 1.83 26.41 14.58
N ILE A 112 3.16 26.33 14.57
CA ILE A 112 3.90 25.11 14.25
C ILE A 112 4.16 24.33 15.54
N PHE A 113 4.02 23.00 15.51
CA PHE A 113 4.35 22.12 16.62
C PHE A 113 4.87 20.76 16.12
N PRO A 114 5.72 20.06 16.89
CA PRO A 114 6.16 18.70 16.60
C PRO A 114 5.01 17.67 16.64
N LEU A 115 4.94 16.81 15.62
CA LEU A 115 3.94 15.73 15.54
C LEU A 115 4.05 14.71 16.69
N CYS A 116 5.22 14.58 17.29
CA CYS A 116 5.48 13.66 18.40
C CYS A 116 4.70 14.03 19.68
N TYR A 117 4.16 15.25 19.77
CA TYR A 117 3.39 15.71 20.93
C TYR A 117 1.95 15.21 20.96
N LEU A 118 1.47 14.60 19.87
CA LEU A 118 0.09 14.13 19.76
C LEU A 118 -0.08 12.70 20.26
N LYS A 119 -0.91 12.50 21.29
CA LYS A 119 -1.38 11.18 21.72
C LYS A 119 -2.36 10.64 20.69
N ASN A 120 -1.96 9.56 20.03
CA ASN A 120 -2.62 9.05 18.86
C ASN A 120 -3.16 7.63 19.12
N GLU A 121 -4.13 7.50 20.02
CA GLU A 121 -4.76 6.21 20.33
C GLU A 121 -5.66 5.75 19.16
N ALA A 122 -6.52 6.63 18.64
CA ALA A 122 -7.37 6.35 17.48
C ALA A 122 -6.59 6.14 16.15
N LYS A 123 -5.43 6.81 16.00
CA LYS A 123 -4.55 6.62 14.84
C LYS A 123 -3.81 5.28 14.93
N LYS A 124 -3.40 4.83 16.13
CA LYS A 124 -2.75 3.53 16.29
C LYS A 124 -3.65 2.38 15.85
N GLU A 125 -4.93 2.41 16.20
CA GLU A 125 -5.86 1.35 15.81
C GLU A 125 -6.14 1.35 14.30
N ARG A 126 -6.43 2.51 13.69
CA ARG A 126 -6.70 2.58 12.25
C ARG A 126 -5.47 2.30 11.39
N MET A 127 -4.30 2.72 11.85
CA MET A 127 -3.02 2.45 11.16
C MET A 127 -2.59 0.99 11.34
N LYS A 128 -2.97 0.32 12.44
CA LYS A 128 -2.88 -1.14 12.59
C LYS A 128 -3.79 -1.84 11.58
N ASP A 129 -5.06 -1.44 11.47
CA ASP A 129 -6.01 -2.03 10.49
C ASP A 129 -5.52 -1.88 9.03
N LEU A 130 -5.00 -0.70 8.66
CA LEU A 130 -4.39 -0.48 7.34
C LEU A 130 -3.15 -1.38 7.12
N LYS A 131 -2.31 -1.53 8.14
CA LYS A 131 -1.11 -2.39 8.07
C LYS A 131 -1.49 -3.87 7.95
N GLU A 132 -2.54 -4.31 8.64
CA GLU A 132 -3.09 -5.66 8.53
C GLU A 132 -3.67 -5.92 7.14
N LYS A 133 -4.48 -4.99 6.60
CA LYS A 133 -5.00 -5.07 5.23
C LYS A 133 -3.89 -5.16 4.19
N LYS A 134 -2.85 -4.33 4.32
CA LYS A 134 -1.67 -4.37 3.43
C LYS A 134 -0.96 -5.73 3.50
N LYS A 135 -0.82 -6.30 4.70
CA LYS A 135 -0.24 -7.64 4.89
C LYS A 135 -1.10 -8.69 4.19
N LEU A 136 -2.41 -8.64 4.35
CA LEU A 136 -3.36 -9.59 3.76
C LEU A 136 -3.35 -9.53 2.23
N ILE A 137 -3.30 -8.33 1.65
CA ILE A 137 -3.15 -8.14 0.19
C ILE A 137 -1.85 -8.77 -0.32
N ASN A 138 -0.75 -8.59 0.41
CA ASN A 138 0.53 -9.14 -0.01
C ASN A 138 0.55 -10.69 0.07
N VAL A 139 -0.06 -11.25 1.12
CA VAL A 139 -0.24 -12.70 1.26
C VAL A 139 -1.11 -13.25 0.12
N LEU A 140 -2.24 -12.59 -0.16
CA LEU A 140 -3.16 -13.00 -1.22
C LEU A 140 -2.49 -12.93 -2.60
N SER A 141 -1.74 -11.86 -2.87
CA SER A 141 -0.98 -11.71 -4.11
C SER A 141 0.07 -12.81 -4.28
N ASN A 142 0.82 -13.15 -3.23
CA ASN A 142 1.79 -14.24 -3.27
C ASN A 142 1.13 -15.62 -3.45
N PHE A 143 -0.05 -15.83 -2.85
CA PHE A 143 -0.82 -17.05 -3.03
C PHE A 143 -1.24 -17.24 -4.50
N PHE A 144 -1.77 -16.20 -5.14
CA PHE A 144 -2.15 -16.27 -6.56
C PHE A 144 -0.95 -16.51 -7.48
N LEU A 145 0.20 -15.90 -7.17
CA LEU A 145 1.43 -16.12 -7.93
C LEU A 145 1.93 -17.56 -7.80
N LEU A 146 1.90 -18.13 -6.59
CA LEU A 146 2.23 -19.55 -6.37
C LEU A 146 1.26 -20.47 -7.12
N LEU A 147 -0.04 -20.18 -7.05
CA LEU A 147 -1.06 -20.96 -7.73
C LEU A 147 -0.84 -20.95 -9.25
N SER A 148 -0.53 -19.78 -9.82
CA SER A 148 -0.16 -19.64 -11.24
C SER A 148 1.07 -20.48 -11.60
N PHE A 149 2.10 -20.51 -10.74
CA PHE A 149 3.28 -21.34 -10.96
C PHE A 149 2.96 -22.85 -10.96
N ILE A 150 2.09 -23.30 -10.03
CA ILE A 150 1.64 -24.69 -9.98
C ILE A 150 0.92 -25.07 -11.27
N PHE A 151 0.02 -24.21 -11.77
CA PHE A 151 -0.67 -24.44 -13.04
C PHE A 151 0.32 -24.53 -14.20
N LEU A 152 1.31 -23.64 -14.27
CA LEU A 152 2.32 -23.65 -15.32
C LEU A 152 3.13 -24.95 -15.34
N VAL A 153 3.58 -25.42 -14.18
CA VAL A 153 4.30 -26.70 -14.06
C VAL A 153 3.41 -27.87 -14.48
N PHE A 154 2.15 -27.87 -14.07
CA PHE A 154 1.19 -28.91 -14.44
C PHE A 154 0.99 -28.99 -15.97
N PHE A 155 0.86 -27.85 -16.64
CA PHE A 155 0.76 -27.82 -18.11
C PHE A 155 2.02 -28.34 -18.79
N ILE A 156 3.22 -27.95 -18.32
CA ILE A 156 4.48 -28.48 -18.86
C ILE A 156 4.54 -30.01 -18.73
N LEU A 157 4.09 -30.57 -17.61
CA LEU A 157 4.05 -32.03 -17.42
C LEU A 157 3.06 -32.71 -18.36
N LEU A 158 1.88 -32.10 -18.60
CA LEU A 158 0.92 -32.62 -19.58
C LEU A 158 1.51 -32.62 -21.00
N ASP A 159 2.21 -31.56 -21.38
CA ASP A 159 2.86 -31.46 -22.69
C ASP A 159 3.96 -32.53 -22.85
N ILE A 160 4.77 -32.75 -21.82
CA ILE A 160 5.80 -33.81 -21.81
C ILE A 160 5.14 -35.20 -21.95
N MET A 161 4.07 -35.47 -21.20
CA MET A 161 3.34 -36.74 -21.28
C MET A 161 2.74 -36.97 -22.67
N ALA A 162 2.17 -35.92 -23.28
CA ALA A 162 1.66 -35.99 -24.65
C ALA A 162 2.77 -36.29 -25.65
N LEU A 163 3.95 -35.68 -25.48
CA LEU A 163 5.09 -35.88 -26.37
C LEU A 163 5.68 -37.30 -26.24
N ILE A 164 5.77 -37.84 -25.02
CA ILE A 164 6.17 -39.23 -24.77
C ILE A 164 5.17 -40.20 -25.42
N TRP A 165 3.86 -39.94 -25.29
CA TRP A 165 2.83 -40.78 -25.88
C TRP A 165 2.92 -40.81 -27.42
N ILE A 166 3.18 -39.66 -28.04
CA ILE A 166 3.45 -39.55 -29.49
C ILE A 166 4.70 -40.33 -29.89
N TYR A 167 5.80 -40.20 -29.13
CA TYR A 167 7.09 -40.80 -29.48
C TYR A 167 7.07 -42.33 -29.40
N ASN A 168 6.42 -42.89 -28.38
CA ASN A 168 6.38 -44.33 -28.16
C ASN A 168 5.46 -45.09 -29.13
N GLY A 169 4.76 -44.40 -30.03
CA GLY A 169 3.93 -45.04 -31.04
C GLY A 169 2.80 -45.89 -30.47
N TYR A 170 2.30 -45.57 -29.26
CA TYR A 170 1.11 -46.20 -28.70
C TYR A 170 -0.09 -45.84 -29.59
N ASP A 171 -0.46 -46.78 -30.47
CA ASP A 171 -1.66 -46.71 -31.30
C ASP A 171 -2.96 -46.70 -30.47
#